data_AF-K1L619-F1
#
_entry.id   AF-K1L619-F1
#
_cell.length_a   1.000
_cell.length_b   1.000
_cell.length_c   1.000
_cell.angle_alpha   90.00
_cell.angle_beta   90.00
_cell.angle_gamma   90.00
#
_symmetry.space_group_name_H-M   'P 1'
#
loop_
_entity.id
_entity.type
_entity.pdbx_description
1 polymer ?
#
loop_
_entity_poly.entity_id
_entity_poly.type
_entity_poly.pdbx_seq_one_letter_code
_entity_poly.pdbx_strand_id
1 'polypeptide(L)' 'MIKNILTEQIDYLNQQLREKDVFNIEEVLFAIIETNGTLTVLKKPQFRNVNKQDLMIPITPEFNLPIEQIMDGEVM' A
#
# COMPACT_ATOMS: atom_id res chain seq x y z
N MET A 1 13.07 -32.82 7.43
CA MET A 1 13.03 -32.14 6.11
C MET A 1 11.65 -31.57 5.78
N ILE A 2 10.52 -32.24 6.10
CA ILE A 2 9.16 -31.74 5.77
C ILE A 2 8.67 -30.60 6.70
N LYS A 3 9.19 -30.49 7.92
CA LYS A 3 8.80 -29.43 8.89
C LYS A 3 9.26 -28.00 8.55
N ASN A 4 10.13 -27.80 7.55
CA ASN A 4 10.72 -26.48 7.25
C ASN A 4 9.94 -25.66 6.21
N ILE A 5 9.32 -26.32 5.22
CA ILE A 5 8.79 -25.65 4.02
C ILE A 5 7.54 -24.80 4.34
N LEU A 6 6.68 -25.28 5.25
CA LEU A 6 5.47 -24.53 5.64
C LEU A 6 5.80 -23.28 6.47
N THR A 7 6.85 -23.34 7.28
CA THR A 7 7.30 -22.21 8.11
C THR A 7 7.94 -21.13 7.24
N GLU A 8 8.78 -21.53 6.27
CA GLU A 8 9.44 -20.61 5.33
C GLU A 8 8.43 -19.80 4.49
N GLN A 9 7.33 -20.42 4.05
CA GLN A 9 6.27 -19.72 3.33
C GLN A 9 5.52 -18.69 4.20
N ILE A 10 5.29 -19.02 5.48
CA ILE A 10 4.66 -18.10 6.44
C ILE A 10 5.61 -16.95 6.79
N ASP A 11 6.89 -17.23 6.98
CA ASP A 11 7.91 -16.21 7.28
C ASP A 11 8.07 -15.23 6.11
N TYR A 12 8.05 -15.73 4.88
CA TYR A 12 8.08 -14.92 3.67
C TYR A 12 6.82 -14.04 3.53
N LEU A 13 5.63 -14.59 3.81
CA LEU A 13 4.39 -13.80 3.83
C LEU A 13 4.45 -12.71 4.92
N ASN A 14 4.92 -13.06 6.12
CA ASN A 14 5.07 -12.11 7.23
C ASN A 14 6.09 -11.01 6.91
N GLN A 15 7.17 -11.34 6.20
CA GLN A 15 8.11 -10.34 5.70
C GLN A 15 7.42 -9.35 4.76
N GLN A 16 6.72 -9.86 3.73
CA GLN A 16 6.02 -9.00 2.77
C GLN A 16 4.92 -8.15 3.42
N LEU A 17 4.22 -8.68 4.43
CA LEU A 17 3.26 -7.91 5.23
C LEU A 17 3.94 -6.75 5.95
N ARG A 18 5.11 -6.97 6.56
CA ARG A 18 5.88 -5.90 7.22
C ARG A 18 6.40 -4.86 6.23
N GLU A 19 6.78 -5.25 5.01
CA GLU A 19 7.13 -4.31 3.93
C GLU A 19 5.95 -3.43 3.49
N LYS A 20 4.72 -3.77 3.90
CA LYS A 20 3.48 -2.98 3.71
C LYS A 20 2.98 -2.33 4.99
N ASP A 21 3.83 -2.17 6.00
CA ASP A 21 3.48 -1.62 7.32
C ASP A 21 2.32 -2.37 8.02
N VAL A 22 2.31 -3.71 7.87
CA VAL A 22 1.37 -4.61 8.53
C VAL A 22 2.14 -5.56 9.44
N PHE A 23 2.16 -5.26 10.73
CA PHE A 23 2.80 -6.12 11.76
C PHE A 23 1.85 -7.15 12.35
N ASN A 24 0.54 -6.86 12.32
CA ASN A 24 -0.49 -7.74 12.82
C ASN A 24 -1.39 -8.20 11.66
N ILE A 25 -1.36 -9.49 11.35
CA ILE A 25 -2.16 -10.08 10.28
C ILE A 25 -3.67 -9.95 10.54
N GLU A 26 -4.08 -9.79 11.80
CA GLU A 26 -5.49 -9.54 12.16
C GLU A 26 -5.99 -8.17 11.67
N GLU A 27 -5.11 -7.27 11.23
CA GLU A 27 -5.51 -6.02 10.58
C GLU A 27 -5.92 -6.22 9.12
N VAL A 28 -5.59 -7.37 8.51
CA VAL A 28 -5.78 -7.63 7.10
C VAL A 28 -7.20 -8.13 6.82
N LEU A 29 -7.85 -7.54 5.82
CA LEU A 29 -9.10 -8.03 5.26
C LEU A 29 -8.84 -8.91 4.03
N PHE A 30 -7.95 -8.47 3.14
CA PHE A 30 -7.49 -9.25 1.99
C PHE A 30 -6.00 -9.07 1.75
N ALA A 31 -5.35 -10.13 1.29
CA ALA A 31 -3.96 -10.16 0.85
C ALA A 31 -3.92 -10.91 -0.50
N ILE A 32 -3.34 -10.30 -1.52
CA ILE A 32 -3.26 -10.84 -2.89
C ILE A 32 -1.81 -10.79 -3.33
N ILE A 33 -1.29 -11.91 -3.84
CA ILE A 33 0.01 -11.96 -4.51
C ILE A 33 -0.24 -11.76 -6.01
N GLU A 34 0.30 -10.68 -6.56
CA GLU A 34 0.21 -10.34 -7.98
C GLU A 34 1.11 -11.26 -8.83
N THR A 35 0.91 -11.24 -10.15
CA THR A 35 1.70 -12.07 -11.09
C THR A 35 3.19 -11.75 -11.09
N ASN A 36 3.57 -10.54 -10.67
CA ASN A 36 4.96 -10.11 -10.51
C ASN A 36 5.56 -10.46 -9.14
N GLY A 37 4.82 -11.17 -8.28
CA GLY A 37 5.24 -11.55 -6.94
C GLY A 37 5.03 -10.47 -5.87
N THR A 38 4.46 -9.31 -6.20
CA THR A 38 4.17 -8.25 -5.22
C THR A 38 2.95 -8.60 -4.37
N LEU A 39 3.05 -8.40 -3.06
CA LEU A 39 1.90 -8.47 -2.16
C LEU A 39 1.09 -7.15 -2.18
N THR A 40 -0.21 -7.25 -2.45
CA THR A 40 -1.20 -6.19 -2.26
C THR A 40 -2.04 -6.50 -1.02
N VAL A 41 -2.20 -5.52 -0.12
CA VAL A 41 -2.93 -5.70 1.15
C VAL A 41 -4.07 -4.69 1.25
N LEU A 42 -5.27 -5.16 1.58
CA LEU A 42 -6.37 -4.33 2.04
C LEU A 42 -6.59 -4.54 3.54
N LYS A 43 -6.37 -3.50 4.33
CA LYS A 43 -6.67 -3.52 5.78
C LYS A 43 -8.18 -3.52 6.05
N LYS A 44 -8.61 -4.08 7.18
CA LYS A 44 -9.99 -3.95 7.69
C LYS A 44 -10.31 -2.45 7.90
N PRO A 45 -11.57 -2.01 7.72
CA PRO A 45 -11.92 -0.58 7.72
C PRO A 45 -11.37 0.23 8.90
N GLN A 46 -11.41 -0.33 10.11
CA GLN A 46 -10.93 0.31 11.34
C GLN A 46 -9.41 0.53 11.43
N PHE A 47 -8.62 -0.10 10.54
CA PHE A 47 -7.15 0.04 10.48
C PHE A 47 -6.69 0.76 9.22
N ARG A 48 -7.59 1.31 8.40
CA ARG A 48 -7.24 2.09 7.21
C ARG A 48 -6.87 3.51 7.60
N ASN A 49 -6.03 4.15 6.79
CA ASN A 49 -5.80 5.60 6.89
C ASN A 49 -7.12 6.34 6.67
N VAL A 50 -7.36 7.37 7.48
CA VAL A 50 -8.50 8.26 7.28
C VAL A 50 -8.34 9.03 5.98
N ASN A 51 -9.42 9.15 5.22
CA ASN A 51 -9.49 10.01 4.05
C ASN A 51 -10.30 11.28 4.37
N LYS A 52 -10.30 12.24 3.44
CA LYS A 52 -11.03 13.52 3.60
C LYS A 52 -12.55 13.31 3.82
N GLN A 53 -13.14 12.29 3.20
CA GLN A 53 -14.58 11.98 3.33
C GLN A 53 -14.91 11.49 4.73
N ASP A 54 -14.06 10.67 5.35
CA ASP A 54 -14.25 10.18 6.73
C ASP A 54 -14.32 11.33 7.74
N LEU A 55 -13.59 12.42 7.48
CA LEU A 55 -13.51 13.62 8.32
C LEU A 55 -14.47 14.73 7.88
N MET A 56 -15.31 14.50 6.86
CA MET A 56 -16.20 15.51 6.26
C MET A 56 -15.45 16.79 5.82
N ILE A 57 -14.20 16.66 5.41
CA ILE A 57 -13.39 17.78 4.90
C ILE A 57 -13.88 18.12 3.48
N PRO A 58 -14.21 19.39 3.17
CA PRO A 58 -14.58 19.80 1.82
C PRO A 58 -13.52 19.41 0.79
N ILE A 59 -13.94 18.75 -0.29
CA ILE A 59 -13.06 18.37 -1.39
C ILE A 59 -13.04 19.50 -2.41
N THR A 60 -11.93 20.22 -2.50
CA THR A 60 -11.65 21.11 -3.62
C THR A 60 -11.15 20.25 -4.79
N PRO A 61 -11.75 20.31 -5.98
CA PRO A 61 -11.27 19.53 -7.10
C PRO A 61 -9.86 20.01 -7.52
N GLU A 62 -8.97 19.06 -7.75
CA GLU A 62 -7.65 19.34 -8.32
C GLU A 62 -7.81 19.50 -9.83
N PHE A 63 -7.58 20.72 -10.34
CA PHE A 63 -7.85 21.03 -11.74
C PHE A 63 -6.62 20.98 -12.64
N ASN A 64 -5.39 21.02 -12.10
CA ASN A 64 -4.19 21.14 -12.91
C ASN A 64 -3.10 20.19 -12.41
N LEU A 65 -2.63 19.32 -13.31
CA LEU A 65 -1.30 18.74 -13.15
C LEU A 65 -0.27 19.89 -13.23
N PRO A 66 0.76 19.90 -12.38
CA PRO A 66 1.85 20.85 -12.53
C PRO A 66 2.44 20.74 -13.94
N ILE A 67 2.64 21.89 -14.59
CA ILE A 67 3.36 21.97 -15.85
C ILE A 67 4.79 22.40 -15.51
N GLU A 68 5.78 21.65 -15.98
CA GLU A 68 7.18 22.03 -15.87
C GLU A 68 7.40 23.36 -16.60
N GLN A 69 7.85 24.38 -15.87
CA GLN A 69 8.07 25.72 -16.42
C GLN A 69 9.51 25.95 -16.87
N ILE A 70 10.46 25.15 -16.37
CA ILE A 70 11.88 25.25 -16.68
C ILE A 70 12.41 23.84 -16.89
N MET A 71 12.97 23.58 -18.07
CA MET A 71 13.64 22.33 -18.42
C MET A 71 15.01 22.68 -19.02
N ASP A 72 16.06 22.02 -18.55
CA ASP A 72 17.45 22.23 -19.04
C ASP A 72 17.94 23.69 -19.00
N GLY A 73 17.39 24.50 -18.09
CA GLY A 73 17.75 25.92 -17.94
C GLY A 73 17.01 26.87 -18.89
N GLU A 74 16.08 26.38 -19.70
CA GLU A 74 15.22 27.18 -20.57
C GLU A 74 13.79 27.24 -20.03
N VAL A 75 13.17 28.42 -20.15
CA VAL A 75 11.75 28.63 -19.84
C VAL A 75 10.91 28.12 -21.01
N MET A 76 9.95 27.24 -20.74
CA MET A 76 9.01 26.69 -21.74
C MET A 76 7.85 27.63 -22.07
#